data_AF-A0A4P8IIV1-F1
#
_entry.id   AF-A0A4P8IIV1-F1
#
_cell.length_a   1.000
_cell.length_b   1.000
_cell.length_c   1.000
_cell.angle_alpha   90.00
_cell.angle_beta   90.00
_cell.angle_gamma   90.00
#
_symmetry.space_group_name_H-M   'P 1'
#
loop_
_entity.id
_entity.type
_entity.pdbx_description
1 polymer ?
#
loop_
_entity_poly.entity_id
_entity_poly.type
_entity_poly.pdbx_seq_one_letter_code
_entity_poly.pdbx_strand_id
1 'polypeptide(L)'
;MRRAIKIGGVVVWLLFATLTLAYVWGRHPDAIPPPPLGFSLWLNDLFDAHDAEASADVDIYYMLTVSFLFASLCTFVAWRTFKRLR
;
A
#
# COMPACT_ATOMS: atom_id res chain seq x y z
N MET A 1 -6.79 -12.72 25.39
CA MET A 1 -5.66 -11.77 25.46
C MET A 1 -4.51 -12.09 24.50
N ARG A 2 -3.86 -13.28 24.53
CA ARG A 2 -2.71 -13.59 23.65
C ARG A 2 -2.97 -13.47 22.13
N ARG A 3 -4.19 -13.75 21.65
CA ARG A 3 -4.53 -13.60 20.22
C ARG A 3 -4.68 -12.14 19.80
N ALA A 4 -5.31 -11.30 20.63
CA ALA A 4 -5.49 -9.87 20.35
C ALA A 4 -4.14 -9.14 20.26
N ILE A 5 -3.18 -9.48 21.12
CA ILE A 5 -1.82 -8.91 21.08
C ILE A 5 -1.09 -9.28 19.77
N LYS A 6 -1.24 -10.53 19.30
CA LYS A 6 -0.66 -10.97 18.03
C LYS A 6 -1.28 -10.25 16.84
N ILE A 7 -2.60 -10.11 16.83
CA ILE A 7 -3.33 -9.38 15.78
C ILE A 7 -2.90 -7.91 15.79
N GLY A 8 -2.88 -7.27 16.96
CA GLY A 8 -2.43 -5.89 17.11
C GLY A 8 -0.99 -5.70 16.62
N GLY A 9 -0.08 -6.62 16.94
CA GLY A 9 1.30 -6.58 16.45
C GLY A 9 1.39 -6.67 14.91
N VAL A 10 0.59 -7.53 14.28
CA VAL A 10 0.55 -7.61 12.81
C VAL A 10 -0.03 -6.34 12.19
N VAL A 11 -1.07 -5.75 12.79
CA VAL A 11 -1.66 -4.49 12.31
C VAL A 11 -0.65 -3.36 12.40
N VAL A 12 0.03 -3.21 13.55
CA VAL A 12 1.08 -2.19 13.73
C VAL A 12 2.23 -2.40 12.75
N TRP A 13 2.64 -3.65 12.54
CA TRP A 13 3.65 -3.99 11.55
C TRP A 13 3.22 -3.60 10.13
N LEU A 14 2.00 -3.93 9.72
CA LEU A 14 1.49 -3.60 8.39
C LEU A 14 1.41 -2.09 8.19
N LEU A 15 0.93 -1.33 9.17
CA LEU A 15 0.90 0.13 9.11
C LEU A 15 2.31 0.71 8.96
N PHE A 16 3.25 0.25 9.80
CA PHE A 16 4.64 0.71 9.75
C PHE A 16 5.32 0.37 8.41
N ALA A 17 5.17 -0.87 7.94
CA ALA A 17 5.73 -1.32 6.67
C ALA A 17 5.13 -0.55 5.49
N THR A 18 3.82 -0.32 5.50
CA THR A 18 3.11 0.46 4.46
C THR A 18 3.62 1.89 4.41
N LEU A 19 3.71 2.58 5.54
CA LEU A 19 4.19 3.96 5.60
C LEU A 19 5.66 4.08 5.18
N THR A 20 6.49 3.13 5.61
CA THR A 20 7.91 3.10 5.22
C THR A 20 8.06 2.88 3.72
N LEU A 21 7.31 1.94 3.15
CA LEU A 21 7.34 1.63 1.72
C LEU A 21 6.84 2.83 0.91
N ALA A 22 5.70 3.41 1.30
CA ALA A 22 5.16 4.61 0.68
C ALA A 22 6.16 5.77 0.73
N TYR A 23 6.83 5.98 1.86
CA TYR A 23 7.86 7.02 1.97
C TYR A 23 9.05 6.80 1.03
N VAL A 24 9.56 5.57 0.96
CA VAL A 24 10.68 5.21 0.07
C VAL A 24 10.28 5.39 -1.40
N TRP A 25 9.08 4.94 -1.73
CA TRP A 25 8.52 5.01 -3.07
C TRP A 25 8.17 6.44 -3.51
N GLY A 26 7.71 7.30 -2.60
CA GLY A 26 7.49 8.72 -2.89
C GLY A 26 8.79 9.48 -3.20
N ARG A 27 9.93 8.99 -2.68
CA ARG A 27 11.25 9.54 -3.02
C ARG A 27 11.83 9.00 -4.33
N HIS A 28 11.28 7.89 -4.83
CA HIS A 28 11.70 7.23 -6.05
C HIS A 28 10.47 6.85 -6.89
N PRO A 29 9.74 7.84 -7.43
CA PRO A 29 8.50 7.59 -8.16
C PRO A 29 8.72 6.69 -9.38
N ASP A 30 9.91 6.74 -9.99
CA ASP A 30 10.30 5.89 -11.11
C ASP A 30 10.38 4.39 -10.76
N ALA A 31 10.45 4.05 -9.47
CA ALA A 31 10.51 2.67 -8.99
C ALA A 31 9.12 2.01 -8.90
N ILE A 32 8.04 2.79 -9.01
CA ILE A 32 6.67 2.28 -8.96
C ILE A 32 6.12 2.21 -10.38
N PRO A 33 5.48 1.10 -10.77
CA PRO A 33 4.74 1.08 -12.01
C PRO A 33 3.62 2.13 -11.96
N PRO A 34 3.50 2.99 -12.99
CA PRO A 34 2.43 3.97 -13.04
C PRO A 34 1.07 3.26 -12.97
N PRO A 35 0.05 3.90 -12.38
CA PRO A 35 -1.28 3.33 -12.31
C PRO A 35 -1.79 2.96 -13.72
N PRO A 36 -2.50 1.83 -13.86
CA PRO A 36 -3.16 1.50 -15.12
C PRO A 36 -4.09 2.63 -15.54
N LEU A 37 -4.08 3.00 -16.83
CA LEU A 37 -4.86 4.14 -17.34
C LEU A 37 -6.34 4.08 -16.92
N GLY A 38 -6.96 2.90 -17.00
CA GLY A 38 -8.36 2.72 -16.59
C GLY A 38 -8.60 2.96 -15.09
N PHE A 39 -7.60 2.70 -14.24
CA PHE A 39 -7.67 2.97 -12.82
C PHE A 39 -7.51 4.47 -12.51
N SER A 40 -6.61 5.16 -13.20
CA SER A 40 -6.47 6.62 -13.10
C SER A 40 -7.73 7.36 -13.55
N LEU A 41 -8.35 6.92 -14.66
CA LEU A 41 -9.61 7.50 -15.14
C LEU A 41 -10.74 7.28 -14.13
N TRP A 42 -10.86 6.06 -13.59
CA TRP A 42 -11.85 5.77 -12.55
C TRP A 42 -11.64 6.59 -11.27
N LEU A 43 -10.39 6.81 -10.87
CA LEU A 43 -10.06 7.65 -9.71
C LEU A 43 -10.41 9.12 -9.95
N ASN A 44 -10.11 9.65 -11.14
CA ASN A 44 -10.48 11.02 -11.50
C ASN A 44 -12.00 11.20 -11.49
N ASP A 45 -12.75 10.23 -12.02
CA ASP A 45 -14.21 10.24 -11.96
C ASP A 45 -14.76 10.13 -10.53
N LEU A 46 -14.12 9.31 -9.68
CA LEU A 46 -14.55 9.10 -8.29
C LEU A 46 -14.34 10.33 -7.41
N PHE A 47 -13.21 11.02 -7.60
CA PHE A 47 -12.83 12.19 -6.80
C PHE A 47 -13.23 13.51 -7.44
N ASP A 48 -13.91 13.48 -8.59
CA ASP A 48 -14.26 14.65 -9.42
C ASP A 48 -13.06 15.59 -9.63
N ALA A 49 -11.88 14.98 -9.76
CA ALA A 49 -10.59 15.66 -9.74
C ALA A 49 -10.36 16.43 -11.06
N HIS A 50 -10.94 17.63 -11.15
CA HIS A 50 -10.77 18.53 -12.30
C HIS A 50 -9.50 19.39 -12.23
N ASP A 51 -8.87 19.48 -11.05
CA ASP A 51 -7.67 20.30 -10.81
C ASP A 51 -6.41 19.46 -10.51
N ALA A 52 -5.25 20.00 -10.86
CA ALA A 52 -3.94 19.36 -10.68
C ALA A 52 -3.61 19.02 -9.22
N GLU A 53 -4.17 19.75 -8.26
CA GLU A 53 -4.02 19.49 -6.83
C GLU A 53 -4.77 18.22 -6.40
N ALA A 54 -5.98 18.02 -6.92
CA ALA A 54 -6.75 16.80 -6.69
C ALA A 54 -6.09 15.57 -7.34
N SER A 55 -5.41 15.73 -8.48
CA SER A 55 -4.61 14.66 -9.09
C SER A 55 -3.41 14.24 -8.22
N ALA A 56 -2.80 15.16 -7.47
CA ALA A 56 -1.69 14.83 -6.58
C ALA A 56 -2.14 13.98 -5.38
N ASP A 57 -3.34 14.27 -4.85
CA ASP A 57 -3.95 13.46 -3.79
C ASP A 57 -4.26 12.04 -4.28
N VAL A 58 -4.75 11.90 -5.51
CA VAL A 58 -5.01 10.61 -6.16
C VAL A 58 -3.76 9.74 -6.23
N ASP A 59 -2.61 10.32 -6.60
CA ASP A 59 -1.33 9.61 -6.66
C ASP A 59 -0.86 9.14 -5.28
N ILE A 60 -1.07 9.95 -4.24
CA ILE A 60 -0.76 9.58 -2.85
C ILE A 60 -1.62 8.39 -2.40
N TYR A 61 -2.93 8.42 -2.68
CA TYR A 61 -3.84 7.32 -2.34
C TYR A 61 -3.50 6.04 -3.09
N TYR A 62 -3.16 6.14 -4.38
CA TYR A 62 -2.68 4.99 -5.14
C TYR A 62 -1.41 4.42 -4.51
N MET A 63 -0.41 5.27 -4.22
CA MET A 63 0.86 4.82 -3.65
C MET A 63 0.68 4.13 -2.29
N LEU A 64 -0.18 4.67 -1.43
CA LEU A 64 -0.50 4.07 -0.14
C LEU A 64 -1.19 2.72 -0.31
N THR A 65 -2.14 2.63 -1.23
CA THR A 65 -2.88 1.39 -1.53
C THR A 65 -1.95 0.29 -2.05
N VAL A 66 -1.11 0.61 -3.04
CA VAL A 66 -0.13 -0.34 -3.59
C VAL A 66 0.86 -0.79 -2.51
N SER A 67 1.31 0.15 -1.68
CA SER A 67 2.23 -0.15 -0.57
C SER A 67 1.61 -1.11 0.44
N PHE A 68 0.35 -0.90 0.80
CA PHE A 68 -0.37 -1.76 1.73
C PHE A 68 -0.58 -3.17 1.16
N LEU A 69 -0.97 -3.27 -0.12
CA LEU A 69 -1.13 -4.54 -0.80
C LEU A 69 0.20 -5.31 -0.87
N PHE A 70 1.29 -4.62 -1.20
CA PHE A 70 2.62 -5.22 -1.25
C PHE A 70 3.09 -5.70 0.12
N ALA A 71 3.00 -4.85 1.15
CA ALA A 71 3.37 -5.21 2.52
C ALA A 71 2.54 -6.39 3.05
N SER A 72 1.24 -6.41 2.74
CA SER A 72 0.32 -7.50 3.10
C SER A 72 0.69 -8.80 2.40
N LEU A 73 0.98 -8.75 1.10
CA LEU A 73 1.38 -9.91 0.31
C LEU A 73 2.71 -10.48 0.80
N CYS A 74 3.72 -9.63 1.03
CA CYS A 74 5.01 -10.05 1.58
C CYS A 74 4.85 -10.68 2.96
N THR A 75 4.04 -10.08 3.83
CA THR A 75 3.75 -10.62 5.17
C THR A 75 3.06 -11.99 5.08
N PHE A 76 2.10 -12.14 4.16
CA PHE A 76 1.40 -13.41 3.91
C PHE A 76 2.33 -14.49 3.35
N VAL A 77 3.16 -14.16 2.37
CA VAL A 77 4.14 -15.09 1.78
C VAL A 77 5.17 -15.50 2.82
N ALA A 78 5.75 -14.55 3.56
CA ALA A 78 6.68 -14.84 4.65
C ALA A 78 6.06 -15.79 5.67
N TRP A 79 4.84 -15.49 6.14
CA TRP A 79 4.11 -16.37 7.05
C TRP A 79 3.93 -17.77 6.48
N ARG A 80 3.54 -17.90 5.21
CA ARG A 80 3.30 -19.20 4.56
C ARG A 80 4.60 -19.99 4.41
N THR A 81 5.70 -19.35 4.07
CA THR A 81 7.03 -19.97 3.97
C THR A 81 7.52 -20.45 5.33
N PHE A 82 7.41 -19.62 6.38
CA PHE A 82 7.76 -20.02 7.75
C PHE A 82 6.89 -21.16 8.28
N LYS A 83 5.61 -21.24 7.87
CA LYS A 83 4.75 -22.38 8.18
C LYS A 83 5.10 -23.65 7.41
N ARG A 84 5.71 -23.55 6.22
CA ARG A 84 6.15 -24.71 5.44
C ARG A 84 7.50 -25.25 5.89
N LEU A 85 8.36 -24.39 6.44
CA LEU A 85 9.68 -24.74 6.95
C LEU A 85 9.65 -25.36 8.37
N ARG A 86 8.50 -25.37 9.04
CA ARG A 86 8.30 -25.91 10.39
C ARG A 86 7.33 -27.08 10.34
#